data_AF-A0A1S8TQK9-F1
#
_entry.id   AF-A0A1S8TQK9-F1
#
_cell.length_a   1.000
_cell.length_b   1.000
_cell.length_c   1.000
_cell.angle_alpha   90.00
_cell.angle_beta   90.00
_cell.angle_gamma   90.00
#
_symmetry.space_group_name_H-M   'P 1'
#
loop_
_entity.id
_entity.type
_entity.pdbx_description
1 polymer ?
#
loop_
_entity_poly.entity_id
_entity_poly.type
_entity_poly.pdbx_seq_one_letter_code
_entity_poly.pdbx_strand_id
1 'polypeptide(L)'
;MAERFKFGLQKLLEIRISKEEESKRLLIESQREKNKIEERLKELKDNYDKYKGITPNEDVVYQKLKRYYIQGVQSGIRTAEKDLDVKNIEINNRRKDLIVKQVERKTVQTLKDKKYNSYIKEQDRIEQINIDELALYAYMRGKSIQ
;
A
#
# COMPACT_ATOMS: atom_id res chain seq x y z
N MET A 1 -40.45 5.31 -7.32
CA MET A 1 -39.08 5.80 -7.06
C MET A 1 -38.13 4.70 -7.49
N ALA A 2 -37.22 4.96 -8.44
CA ALA A 2 -36.27 3.96 -8.92
C ALA A 2 -35.51 3.32 -7.74
N GLU A 3 -35.46 1.99 -7.67
CA GLU A 3 -34.71 1.29 -6.63
C GLU A 3 -33.22 1.65 -6.73
N ARG A 4 -32.61 2.10 -5.63
CA ARG A 4 -31.17 2.38 -5.60
C ARG A 4 -30.35 1.13 -5.94
N PHE A 5 -29.31 1.30 -6.75
CA PHE A 5 -28.37 0.24 -7.09
C PHE A 5 -27.78 -0.44 -5.85
N LYS A 6 -27.89 -1.78 -5.79
CA LYS A 6 -27.30 -2.62 -4.74
C LYS A 6 -26.26 -3.56 -5.33
N PHE A 7 -25.02 -3.41 -4.91
CA PHE A 7 -23.95 -4.31 -5.33
C PHE A 7 -23.87 -5.52 -4.40
N GLY A 8 -24.19 -6.71 -4.92
CA GLY A 8 -24.21 -7.94 -4.12
C GLY A 8 -22.87 -8.33 -3.46
N LEU A 9 -21.73 -7.84 -3.99
CA LEU A 9 -20.39 -8.11 -3.44
C LEU A 9 -19.83 -6.92 -2.64
N GLN A 10 -20.68 -6.02 -2.15
CA GLN A 10 -20.25 -4.83 -1.41
C GLN A 10 -19.44 -5.19 -0.15
N LYS A 11 -19.90 -6.16 0.65
CA LYS A 11 -19.14 -6.64 1.83
C LYS A 11 -17.78 -7.22 1.46
N LEU A 12 -17.69 -7.93 0.33
CA LEU A 12 -16.42 -8.50 -0.15
C LEU A 12 -15.44 -7.38 -0.55
N LEU A 13 -15.94 -6.33 -1.21
CA LEU A 13 -15.14 -5.16 -1.58
C LEU A 13 -14.56 -4.47 -0.33
N GLU A 14 -15.39 -4.26 0.69
CA GLU A 14 -14.97 -3.66 1.97
C GLU A 14 -13.89 -4.49 2.66
N ILE A 15 -14.04 -5.82 2.71
CA ILE A 15 -13.03 -6.72 3.25
C ILE A 15 -11.71 -6.58 2.47
N ARG A 16 -11.75 -6.49 1.14
CA ARG A 16 -10.54 -6.35 0.31
C ARG A 16 -9.87 -4.99 0.47
N ILE A 17 -10.64 -3.92 0.67
CA ILE A 17 -10.11 -2.59 1.01
C ILE A 17 -9.38 -2.66 2.36
N SER A 18 -10.01 -3.25 3.38
CA SER A 18 -9.41 -3.39 4.71
C SER A 18 -8.08 -4.18 4.66
N LYS A 19 -8.05 -5.30 3.92
CA LYS A 19 -6.82 -6.10 3.74
C LYS A 19 -5.71 -5.35 3.01
N GLU A 20 -6.06 -4.52 2.01
CA GLU A 20 -5.06 -3.68 1.35
C GLU A 20 -4.48 -2.62 2.30
N GLU A 21 -5.34 -1.97 3.11
CA GLU A 21 -4.89 -0.99 4.10
C GLU A 21 -4.01 -1.61 5.19
N GLU A 22 -4.33 -2.82 5.65
CA GLU A 22 -3.49 -3.58 6.57
C GLU A 22 -2.11 -3.87 5.95
N SER A 23 -2.07 -4.36 4.71
CA SER A 23 -0.82 -4.65 4.00
C SER A 23 0.03 -3.39 3.78
N LYS A 24 -0.59 -2.22 3.49
CA LYS A 24 0.10 -0.93 3.44
C LYS A 24 0.71 -0.55 4.79
N ARG A 25 -0.06 -0.68 5.88
CA ARG A 25 0.42 -0.36 7.23
C ARG A 25 1.64 -1.20 7.59
N LEU A 26 1.56 -2.51 7.33
CA LEU A 26 2.65 -3.45 7.54
C LEU A 26 3.89 -3.07 6.71
N LEU A 27 3.72 -2.70 5.44
CA LEU A 27 4.86 -2.26 4.62
C LEU A 27 5.53 -1.00 5.18
N ILE A 28 4.74 -0.01 5.62
CA ILE A 28 5.23 1.23 6.22
C ILE A 28 6.01 0.93 7.51
N GLU A 29 5.48 0.06 8.36
CA GLU A 29 6.13 -0.35 9.60
C GLU A 29 7.50 -1.00 9.34
N SER A 30 7.58 -1.96 8.41
CA SER A 30 8.86 -2.59 8.07
C SER A 30 9.85 -1.61 7.45
N GLN A 31 9.38 -0.63 6.69
CA GLN A 31 10.23 0.43 6.15
C GLN A 31 10.77 1.34 7.28
N ARG A 32 9.94 1.67 8.27
CA ARG A 32 10.40 2.45 9.45
C ARG A 32 11.46 1.69 10.24
N GLU A 33 11.27 0.40 10.45
CA GLU A 33 12.26 -0.44 11.14
C GLU A 33 13.57 -0.54 10.36
N LYS A 34 13.49 -0.69 9.04
CA LYS A 34 14.67 -0.63 8.17
C LYS A 34 15.43 0.69 8.35
N ASN A 35 14.74 1.83 8.36
CA ASN A 35 15.39 3.13 8.54
C ASN A 35 16.14 3.20 9.87
N LYS A 36 15.59 2.65 10.96
CA LYS A 36 16.29 2.59 12.26
C LYS A 36 17.56 1.74 12.20
N ILE A 37 17.53 0.63 11.46
CA ILE A 37 18.72 -0.21 11.26
C ILE A 37 19.77 0.54 10.44
N GLU A 38 19.36 1.26 9.40
CA GLU A 38 20.27 2.09 8.58
C GLU A 38 20.89 3.24 9.38
N GLU A 39 20.12 3.91 10.23
CA GLU A 39 20.61 4.93 11.16
C GLU A 39 21.66 4.35 12.12
N ARG A 40 21.36 3.22 12.76
CA ARG A 40 22.31 2.54 13.65
C ARG A 40 23.58 2.11 12.91
N LEU A 41 23.44 1.61 11.69
CA LEU A 41 24.56 1.19 10.85
C LEU A 41 25.43 2.38 10.46
N LYS A 42 24.81 3.53 10.16
CA LYS A 42 25.51 4.79 9.92
C LYS A 42 26.30 5.24 11.17
N GLU A 43 25.67 5.26 12.34
CA GLU A 43 26.34 5.59 13.61
C GLU A 43 27.54 4.67 13.89
N LEU A 44 27.40 3.37 13.64
CA LEU A 44 28.50 2.41 13.81
C LEU A 44 29.64 2.65 12.81
N LYS A 45 29.33 3.01 11.55
CA LYS A 45 30.33 3.36 10.54
C LYS A 45 31.03 4.67 10.88
N ASP A 46 30.29 5.68 11.35
CA ASP A 46 30.85 6.96 11.79
C ASP A 46 31.79 6.77 13.01
N ASN A 47 31.38 5.92 13.96
CA ASN A 47 32.24 5.55 15.10
C ASN A 47 33.48 4.79 14.64
N TYR A 48 33.34 3.82 13.75
CA TYR A 48 34.49 3.12 13.17
C TYR A 48 35.45 4.10 12.52
N ASP A 49 34.94 5.05 11.74
CA ASP A 49 35.73 6.05 11.03
C ASP A 49 36.41 7.07 11.95
N LYS A 50 35.78 7.41 13.07
CA LYS A 50 36.36 8.29 14.08
C LYS A 50 37.54 7.65 14.82
N TYR A 51 37.44 6.35 15.09
CA TYR A 51 38.45 5.63 15.88
C TYR A 51 39.39 4.78 15.01
N LYS A 52 39.20 4.68 13.69
CA LYS A 52 40.16 3.98 12.81
C LYS A 52 41.46 4.80 12.71
N GLY A 53 42.57 4.22 13.14
CA GLY A 53 43.90 4.82 13.03
C GLY A 53 44.62 4.95 14.39
N ILE A 54 45.91 5.27 14.32
CA ILE A 54 46.77 5.49 15.49
C ILE A 54 47.11 6.98 15.49
N THR A 55 46.88 7.67 16.61
CA THR A 55 47.33 9.06 16.75
C THR A 55 48.72 9.11 17.39
N PRO A 56 49.61 10.04 16.98
CA PRO A 56 50.92 10.20 17.60
C PRO A 56 50.76 10.50 19.10
N ASN A 57 51.60 9.92 19.96
CA ASN A 57 51.54 9.98 21.44
C ASN A 57 50.40 9.20 22.13
N GLU A 58 49.72 8.25 21.48
CA GLU A 58 48.77 7.34 22.17
C GLU A 58 49.47 6.31 23.07
N ASP A 59 49.02 6.19 24.33
CA ASP A 59 49.46 5.16 25.27
C ASP A 59 49.17 3.73 24.76
N VAL A 60 50.06 2.78 25.05
CA VAL A 60 49.96 1.37 24.63
C VAL A 60 48.71 0.70 25.18
N VAL A 61 48.32 1.03 26.42
CA VAL A 61 47.07 0.49 27.02
C VAL A 61 45.86 1.03 26.27
N TYR A 62 45.86 2.32 25.96
CA TYR A 62 44.80 2.96 25.18
C TYR A 62 44.68 2.37 23.77
N GLN A 63 45.79 2.13 23.07
CA GLN A 63 45.79 1.47 21.76
C GLN A 63 45.17 0.06 21.82
N LYS A 64 45.45 -0.71 22.87
CA LYS A 64 44.86 -2.04 23.08
C LYS A 64 43.34 -1.95 23.30
N LEU A 65 42.89 -1.03 24.15
CA LEU A 65 41.45 -0.79 24.39
C LEU A 65 40.72 -0.35 23.12
N LYS A 66 41.32 0.58 22.37
CA LYS A 66 40.81 1.07 21.09
C LYS A 66 40.66 -0.06 20.07
N ARG A 67 41.63 -0.99 20.00
CA ARG A 67 41.56 -2.17 19.13
C ARG A 67 40.39 -3.09 19.48
N TYR A 68 40.15 -3.35 20.77
CA TYR A 68 38.99 -4.15 21.21
C TYR A 68 37.66 -3.45 20.89
N TYR A 69 37.59 -2.14 21.12
CA TYR A 69 36.41 -1.36 20.77
C TYR A 69 36.11 -1.42 19.26
N ILE A 70 37.12 -1.18 18.42
CA ILE A 70 36.99 -1.27 16.95
C ILE A 70 36.52 -2.65 16.51
N GLN A 71 37.07 -3.72 17.10
CA GLN A 71 36.64 -5.09 16.81
C GLN A 71 35.15 -5.30 17.17
N GLY A 72 34.71 -4.76 18.31
CA GLY A 72 33.30 -4.76 18.72
C GLY A 72 32.41 -3.99 17.73
N VAL A 73 32.84 -2.80 17.31
CA VAL A 73 32.13 -1.99 16.30
C VAL A 73 32.04 -2.72 14.96
N GLN A 74 33.14 -3.32 14.47
CA GLN A 74 33.14 -4.12 13.25
C GLN A 74 32.18 -5.31 13.33
N SER A 75 32.14 -6.00 14.47
CA SER A 75 31.16 -7.07 14.71
C SER A 75 29.73 -6.54 14.67
N GLY A 76 29.48 -5.39 15.33
CA GLY A 76 28.20 -4.69 15.31
C GLY A 76 27.75 -4.30 13.90
N ILE A 77 28.66 -3.78 13.07
CA ILE A 77 28.39 -3.44 11.66
C ILE A 77 27.96 -4.68 10.89
N ARG A 78 28.71 -5.79 11.00
CA ARG A 78 28.39 -7.05 10.30
C ARG A 78 27.02 -7.59 10.70
N THR A 79 26.66 -7.50 11.98
CA THR A 79 25.33 -7.93 12.45
C THR A 79 24.24 -7.02 11.92
N ALA A 80 24.42 -5.70 11.99
CA ALA A 80 23.45 -4.74 11.46
C ALA A 80 23.26 -4.87 9.93
N GLU A 81 24.33 -5.18 9.19
CA GLU A 81 24.26 -5.47 7.75
C GLU A 81 23.42 -6.72 7.46
N LYS A 82 23.61 -7.80 8.23
CA LYS A 82 22.77 -9.01 8.11
C LYS A 82 21.31 -8.73 8.45
N ASP A 83 21.05 -7.98 9.53
CA ASP A 83 19.69 -7.60 9.93
C ASP A 83 19.02 -6.77 8.83
N LEU A 84 19.77 -5.87 8.18
CA LEU A 84 19.30 -5.07 7.05
C LEU A 84 18.93 -5.95 5.85
N ASP A 85 19.74 -6.96 5.53
CA ASP A 85 19.45 -7.90 4.43
C ASP A 85 18.17 -8.69 4.69
N VAL A 86 18.02 -9.24 5.90
CA VAL A 86 16.78 -9.94 6.31
C VAL A 86 15.58 -9.01 6.20
N LYS A 87 15.72 -7.75 6.66
CA LYS A 87 14.64 -6.76 6.59
C LYS A 87 14.28 -6.39 5.15
N ASN A 88 15.26 -6.31 4.25
CA ASN A 88 15.02 -6.07 2.82
C ASN A 88 14.23 -7.21 2.16
N ILE A 89 14.52 -8.46 2.51
CA ILE A 89 13.76 -9.62 2.04
C ILE A 89 12.31 -9.53 2.53
N GLU A 90 12.11 -9.22 3.82
CA GLU A 90 10.78 -9.03 4.40
C GLU A 90 9.99 -7.92 3.70
N ILE A 91 10.60 -6.75 3.47
CA ILE A 91 9.99 -5.64 2.74
C ILE A 91 9.59 -6.05 1.33
N ASN A 92 10.45 -6.79 0.62
CA ASN A 92 10.13 -7.28 -0.73
C ASN A 92 8.94 -8.24 -0.72
N ASN A 93 8.83 -9.11 0.29
CA ASN A 93 7.68 -9.98 0.45
C ASN A 93 6.40 -9.18 0.74
N ARG A 94 6.46 -8.17 1.63
CA ARG A 94 5.33 -7.27 1.91
C ARG A 94 4.91 -6.46 0.67
N ARG A 95 5.86 -6.02 -0.16
CA ARG A 95 5.56 -5.35 -1.44
C ARG A 95 4.81 -6.27 -2.40
N LYS A 96 5.24 -7.53 -2.52
CA LYS A 96 4.55 -8.53 -3.36
C LYS A 96 3.14 -8.79 -2.86
N ASP A 97 2.95 -8.95 -1.55
CA ASP A 97 1.62 -9.12 -0.96
C ASP A 97 0.71 -7.92 -1.22
N LEU A 98 1.21 -6.70 -1.03
CA LEU A 98 0.44 -5.47 -1.30
C LEU A 98 -0.05 -5.41 -2.75
N ILE A 99 0.81 -5.77 -3.72
CA ILE A 99 0.42 -5.83 -5.13
C ILE A 99 -0.73 -6.82 -5.34
N VAL A 100 -0.65 -8.01 -4.73
CA VAL A 100 -1.73 -9.01 -4.81
C VAL A 100 -3.02 -8.45 -4.22
N LYS A 101 -2.98 -7.80 -3.05
CA LYS A 101 -4.17 -7.20 -2.42
C LYS A 101 -4.78 -6.07 -3.24
N GLN A 102 -3.94 -5.24 -3.86
CA GLN A 102 -4.39 -4.19 -4.78
C GLN A 102 -5.10 -4.76 -6.00
N VAL A 103 -4.55 -5.81 -6.61
CA VAL A 103 -5.18 -6.50 -7.74
C VAL A 103 -6.51 -7.11 -7.30
N GLU A 104 -6.53 -7.81 -6.17
CA GLU A 104 -7.74 -8.40 -5.59
C GLU A 104 -8.84 -7.35 -5.39
N ARG A 105 -8.52 -6.18 -4.80
CA ARG A 105 -9.49 -5.09 -4.61
C ARG A 105 -9.95 -4.52 -5.95
N LYS A 106 -9.02 -4.19 -6.86
CA LYS A 106 -9.33 -3.62 -8.19
C LYS A 106 -10.24 -4.53 -9.01
N THR A 107 -10.07 -5.84 -8.92
CA THR A 107 -10.95 -6.80 -9.61
C THR A 107 -12.39 -6.66 -9.14
N VAL A 108 -12.65 -6.62 -7.83
CA VAL A 108 -14.01 -6.49 -7.29
C VAL A 108 -14.58 -5.10 -7.58
N GLN A 109 -13.76 -4.05 -7.52
CA GLN A 109 -14.17 -2.70 -7.90
C GLN A 109 -14.62 -2.63 -9.36
N THR A 110 -13.80 -3.19 -10.27
CA THR A 110 -14.15 -3.26 -11.70
C THR A 110 -15.48 -3.99 -11.94
N LEU A 111 -15.76 -5.05 -11.17
CA LEU A 111 -17.05 -5.76 -11.26
C LEU A 111 -18.21 -4.88 -10.79
N LYS A 112 -18.01 -4.07 -9.74
CA LYS A 112 -19.01 -3.10 -9.27
C LYS A 112 -19.29 -2.06 -10.34
N ASP A 113 -18.26 -1.47 -10.92
CA ASP A 113 -18.37 -0.42 -11.93
C ASP A 113 -19.09 -0.93 -13.19
N LYS A 114 -18.74 -2.15 -13.65
CA LYS A 114 -19.43 -2.80 -14.77
C LYS A 114 -20.92 -3.01 -14.48
N LYS A 115 -21.26 -3.56 -13.31
CA LYS A 115 -22.67 -3.77 -12.93
C LYS A 115 -23.43 -2.46 -12.79
N TYR A 116 -22.79 -1.43 -12.27
CA TYR A 116 -23.39 -0.11 -12.14
C TYR A 116 -23.68 0.50 -13.52
N ASN A 117 -22.73 0.43 -14.45
CA ASN A 117 -22.93 0.90 -15.82
C ASN A 117 -24.08 0.16 -16.53
N SER A 118 -24.20 -1.16 -16.33
CA SER A 118 -25.34 -1.93 -16.85
C SER A 118 -26.67 -1.49 -16.24
N TYR A 119 -26.70 -1.21 -14.93
CA TYR A 119 -27.88 -0.71 -14.25
C TYR A 119 -28.30 0.67 -14.79
N ILE A 120 -27.36 1.60 -15.00
CA ILE A 120 -27.65 2.92 -15.57
C ILE A 120 -28.27 2.80 -16.97
N LYS A 121 -27.65 2.00 -17.86
CA LYS A 121 -28.20 1.76 -19.21
C LYS A 121 -29.63 1.22 -19.20
N GLU A 122 -29.94 0.37 -18.21
CA GLU A 122 -31.28 -0.17 -18.04
C GLU A 122 -32.27 0.90 -17.57
N GLN A 123 -31.88 1.75 -16.62
CA GLN A 123 -32.71 2.87 -16.18
C GLN A 123 -32.97 3.86 -17.33
N ASP A 124 -31.93 4.23 -18.08
CA ASP A 124 -32.06 5.12 -19.23
C ASP A 124 -33.04 4.56 -20.28
N ARG A 125 -32.99 3.24 -20.53
CA ARG A 125 -33.93 2.57 -21.45
C ARG A 125 -35.36 2.64 -20.94
N ILE A 126 -35.59 2.38 -19.65
CA ILE A 126 -36.93 2.44 -19.04
C ILE A 126 -37.47 3.87 -19.08
N GLU A 127 -36.65 4.86 -18.76
CA GLU A 127 -37.03 6.27 -18.83
C GLU A 127 -37.38 6.70 -20.25
N GLN A 128 -36.59 6.28 -21.24
CA GLN A 128 -36.89 6.56 -22.64
C GLN A 128 -38.22 5.97 -23.09
N ILE A 129 -38.50 4.70 -22.76
CA ILE A 129 -39.79 4.05 -23.07
C ILE A 129 -40.96 4.84 -22.44
N ASN A 130 -40.83 5.22 -21.17
CA ASN A 130 -41.86 6.00 -20.49
C ASN A 130 -42.08 7.38 -21.14
N ILE A 131 -41.01 8.06 -21.57
CA ILE A 131 -41.09 9.35 -22.27
C ILE A 131 -41.83 9.18 -23.61
N ASP A 132 -41.48 8.15 -24.37
CA ASP A 132 -42.10 7.86 -25.66
C ASP A 132 -43.60 7.52 -25.51
N GLU A 133 -43.96 6.74 -24.48
CA GLU A 133 -45.36 6.46 -24.13
C GLU A 133 -46.13 7.74 -23.78
N LEU A 134 -45.57 8.60 -22.91
CA LEU A 134 -46.18 9.88 -22.55
C LEU A 134 -46.37 10.80 -23.75
N ALA A 135 -45.38 10.84 -24.66
CA ALA A 135 -45.47 11.61 -25.90
C ALA A 135 -46.58 11.08 -26.82
N LEU A 136 -46.72 9.76 -26.95
CA LEU A 136 -47.79 9.12 -27.71
C LEU A 136 -49.17 9.46 -27.12
N TYR A 137 -49.34 9.33 -25.80
CA TYR A 137 -50.59 9.68 -25.13
C TYR A 137 -50.96 11.16 -25.31
N ALA A 138 -49.98 12.06 -25.17
CA ALA A 138 -50.18 13.48 -25.39
C ALA A 138 -50.61 13.77 -26.84
N TYR A 139 -49.97 13.13 -27.81
CA TYR A 139 -50.30 13.26 -29.23
C TYR A 139 -51.72 12.74 -29.54
N MET A 140 -52.08 11.56 -29.04
CA MET A 140 -53.42 10.98 -29.23
C MET A 140 -54.51 11.88 -28.61
N ARG A 141 -54.28 12.43 -27.41
CA ARG A 141 -55.20 13.37 -26.77
C ARG A 141 -55.35 14.68 -27.56
N GLY A 142 -54.26 15.19 -28.14
CA GLY A 142 -54.30 16.37 -29.01
C GLY A 142 -55.12 16.16 -30.28
N LYS A 143 -55.12 14.94 -30.85
CA LYS A 143 -55.93 14.59 -32.03
C LYS A 143 -57.42 14.41 -31.74
N SER A 144 -57.79 13.98 -30.53
CA SER A 144 -59.22 13.80 -30.14
C SER A 144 -59.99 15.10 -29.89
N ILE A 145 -59.34 16.27 -29.99
CA ILE A 145 -59.94 17.59 -29.72
C ILE A 145 -60.16 18.39 -31.02
N GLN A 146 -59.97 17.78 -32.20
CA GLN A 146 -60.30 18.35 -33.52
C GLN A 146 -61.56 17.74 -34.12
#